data_AF-A0A136MWF5-F1
#
_entry.id   AF-A0A136MWF5-F1
#
_cell.length_a   1.000
_cell.length_b   1.000
_cell.length_c   1.000
_cell.angle_alpha   90.00
_cell.angle_beta   90.00
_cell.angle_gamma   90.00
#
_symmetry.space_group_name_H-M   'P 1'
#
loop_
_entity.id
_entity.type
_entity.pdbx_description
1 polymer ?
#
loop_
_entity_poly.entity_id
_entity_poly.type
_entity_poly.pdbx_seq_one_letter_code
_entity_poly.pdbx_strand_id
1 'polypeptide(L)'
;MGKFGKRPMHFFGVLGTFISFIGILILAWLSLDKLYNHTIGIADRPAFYLGILLVIVGVQLFIAGFLGELISRNAPGRNEYKITSII
;
A
#
# COMPACT_ATOMS: atom_id res chain seq x y z
N MET A 1 -19.37 -3.15 15.35
CA MET A 1 -18.41 -2.36 14.55
C MET A 1 -17.20 -3.23 14.26
N GLY A 2 -16.93 -3.54 12.98
CA GLY A 2 -16.07 -4.65 12.56
C GLY A 2 -14.62 -4.60 13.03
N LYS A 3 -14.04 -5.78 13.27
CA LYS A 3 -12.67 -6.05 13.78
C LYS A 3 -11.55 -5.38 12.96
N PHE A 4 -11.85 -4.92 11.74
CA PHE A 4 -10.93 -4.19 10.84
C PHE A 4 -10.65 -2.74 11.23
N GLY A 5 -11.53 -2.08 12.01
CA GLY A 5 -11.31 -0.71 12.47
C GLY A 5 -10.15 -0.55 13.47
N LYS A 6 -9.61 -1.65 14.01
CA LYS A 6 -8.53 -1.64 15.01
C LYS A 6 -7.12 -1.80 14.44
N ARG A 7 -6.96 -2.25 13.18
CA ARG A 7 -5.65 -2.52 12.53
C ARG A 7 -5.69 -2.27 11.01
N PRO A 8 -5.95 -1.02 10.57
CA PRO A 8 -6.12 -0.68 9.15
C PRO A 8 -4.84 -0.89 8.32
N MET A 9 -3.64 -0.88 8.92
CA MET A 9 -2.40 -1.13 8.18
C MET A 9 -2.38 -2.53 7.55
N HIS A 10 -2.98 -3.54 8.19
CA HIS A 10 -2.87 -4.91 7.71
C HIS A 10 -3.67 -5.16 6.42
N PHE A 11 -4.72 -4.37 6.18
CA PHE A 11 -5.52 -4.46 4.96
C PHE A 11 -4.89 -3.61 3.86
N PHE A 12 -4.78 -2.30 4.08
CA PHE A 12 -4.29 -1.35 3.08
C PHE A 12 -2.78 -1.48 2.82
N GLY A 13 -2.00 -1.81 3.84
CA GLY A 13 -0.56 -2.03 3.72
C GLY A 13 -0.22 -3.25 2.88
N VAL A 14 -0.82 -4.41 3.17
CA VAL A 14 -0.58 -5.64 2.38
C VAL A 14 -1.01 -5.45 0.93
N LEU A 15 -2.19 -4.87 0.71
CA LEU A 15 -2.74 -4.64 -0.62
C LEU A 15 -1.89 -3.60 -1.39
N GLY A 16 -1.48 -2.51 -0.73
CA GLY A 16 -0.61 -1.49 -1.29
C GLY A 16 0.78 -2.01 -1.66
N THR A 17 1.41 -2.80 -0.79
CA THR A 17 2.70 -3.45 -1.07
C THR A 17 2.59 -4.41 -2.24
N PHE A 18 1.52 -5.22 -2.31
CA PHE A 18 1.30 -6.15 -3.42
C PHE A 18 1.14 -5.43 -4.76
N ILE A 19 0.31 -4.38 -4.81
CA ILE A 19 0.12 -3.56 -6.02
C ILE A 19 1.43 -2.89 -6.44
N SER A 20 2.15 -2.28 -5.49
CA SER A 20 3.43 -1.62 -5.79
C SER A 20 4.48 -2.62 -6.27
N PHE A 21 4.49 -3.84 -5.75
CA PHE A 21 5.40 -4.90 -6.18
C PHE A 21 5.15 -5.30 -7.64
N ILE A 22 3.88 -5.44 -8.04
CA ILE A 22 3.53 -5.69 -9.45
C ILE A 22 3.99 -4.55 -10.35
N GLY A 23 3.77 -3.29 -9.93
CA GLY A 23 4.25 -2.12 -10.69
C GLY A 23 5.78 -2.13 -10.87
N ILE A 24 6.52 -2.47 -9.81
CA ILE A 24 7.99 -2.62 -9.87
C ILE A 24 8.39 -3.74 -10.83
N LEU A 25 7.73 -4.89 -10.81
CA LEU A 25 8.04 -5.99 -11.74
C LEU A 25 7.84 -5.59 -13.21
N ILE A 26 6.78 -4.84 -13.51
CA ILE A 26 6.52 -4.32 -14.87
C ILE A 26 7.64 -3.36 -15.28
N LEU A 27 8.01 -2.41 -14.41
CA LEU A 27 9.06 -1.44 -14.70
C LEU A 27 10.44 -2.08 -14.79
N ALA A 28 10.73 -3.07 -13.95
CA ALA A 28 11.96 -3.84 -13.99
C ALA A 28 12.07 -4.62 -15.30
N TRP A 29 11.00 -5.30 -15.71
CA TRP A 29 10.97 -6.01 -16.99
C TRP A 29 11.21 -5.07 -18.18
N LEU A 30 10.54 -3.91 -18.23
CA LEU A 30 10.77 -2.91 -19.28
C LEU A 30 12.19 -2.32 -19.23
N SER A 31 12.76 -2.15 -18.03
CA SER A 31 14.12 -1.65 -17.86
C SER A 31 15.16 -2.66 -18.34
N LEU A 32 14.94 -3.95 -18.08
CA LEU A 32 15.79 -5.03 -18.58
C LEU A 32 15.69 -5.14 -20.11
N ASP A 33 14.48 -5.06 -20.67
CA ASP A 33 14.27 -5.04 -22.13
C ASP A 33 15.05 -3.90 -22.78
N LYS A 34 15.01 -2.70 -22.19
CA LYS A 34 15.81 -1.56 -22.66
C LYS A 34 17.31 -1.82 -22.62
N LEU A 35 17.80 -2.42 -21.52
CA LEU A 35 19.24 -2.58 -21.29
C LEU A 35 19.84 -3.66 -22.20
N TYR A 36 19.17 -4.82 -22.33
CA TYR A 36 19.70 -5.97 -23.07
C TYR A 36 19.32 -5.97 -24.55
N ASN A 37 18.08 -5.57 -24.89
CA ASN A 37 17.60 -5.62 -26.28
C ASN A 37 17.74 -4.26 -27.00
N HIS A 38 18.29 -3.25 -26.31
CA HIS A 38 18.44 -1.87 -26.81
C HIS A 38 17.13 -1.28 -27.33
N THR A 39 16.00 -1.73 -26.75
CA THR A 39 14.67 -1.30 -27.15
C THR A 39 14.50 0.21 -26.91
N ILE A 40 14.17 0.94 -27.97
CA ILE A 40 13.88 2.38 -27.93
C ILE A 40 12.38 2.58 -27.68
N GLY A 41 11.98 3.69 -27.05
CA GLY A 41 10.56 4.04 -26.91
C GLY A 41 9.78 3.29 -25.83
N ILE A 42 10.44 2.82 -24.75
CA ILE A 42 9.74 2.24 -23.60
C ILE A 42 8.70 3.18 -22.98
N ALA A 43 8.90 4.50 -23.06
CA ALA A 43 7.97 5.51 -22.57
C ALA A 43 6.70 5.64 -23.44
N ASP A 44 6.69 5.08 -24.65
CA ASP A 44 5.52 5.08 -25.52
C ASP A 44 4.60 3.87 -25.25
N ARG A 45 5.09 2.90 -24.46
CA ARG A 45 4.33 1.69 -24.14
C ARG A 45 3.34 1.99 -23.01
N PRO A 46 2.05 1.65 -23.16
CA PRO A 46 1.04 1.78 -22.10
C PRO A 46 1.46 1.09 -20.79
N ALA A 47 2.19 -0.03 -20.90
CA ALA A 47 2.71 -0.77 -19.75
C ALA A 47 3.65 0.06 -18.86
N PHE A 48 4.40 1.02 -19.43
CA PHE A 48 5.28 1.89 -18.66
C PHE A 48 4.48 2.80 -17.71
N TYR A 49 3.47 3.49 -18.24
CA TYR A 49 2.58 4.32 -17.44
C TYR A 49 1.77 3.50 -16.43
N LEU A 50 1.32 2.31 -16.81
CA LEU A 50 0.65 1.39 -15.89
C LEU A 50 1.57 0.99 -14.72
N GLY A 51 2.83 0.65 -15.01
CA GLY A 51 3.83 0.33 -14.00
C GLY A 51 4.03 1.48 -13.00
N ILE A 52 4.21 2.71 -13.50
CA ILE A 52 4.32 3.92 -12.67
C ILE A 52 3.05 4.11 -11.83
N LEU A 53 1.88 4.03 -12.44
CA LEU A 53 0.60 4.22 -11.77
C LEU A 53 0.41 3.22 -10.62
N LEU A 54 0.72 1.94 -10.87
CA LEU A 54 0.63 0.89 -9.85
C LEU A 54 1.59 1.16 -8.68
N VAL A 55 2.80 1.62 -8.94
CA VAL A 55 3.74 2.00 -7.87
C VAL A 55 3.19 3.18 -7.05
N ILE A 56 2.74 4.24 -7.71
CA ILE A 56 2.21 5.44 -7.02
C ILE A 56 0.99 5.07 -6.18
N VAL A 57 0.00 4.39 -6.76
CA VAL A 57 -1.23 3.98 -6.05
C VAL A 57 -0.93 2.98 -4.94
N GLY A 58 -0.03 2.02 -5.17
CA GLY A 58 0.37 1.05 -4.16
C GLY A 58 1.02 1.71 -2.94
N VAL A 59 1.94 2.66 -3.17
CA VAL A 59 2.57 3.46 -2.10
C VAL A 59 1.53 4.33 -1.38
N GLN A 60 0.61 4.97 -2.10
CA GLN A 60 -0.47 5.76 -1.49
C GLN A 60 -1.37 4.92 -0.59
N LEU A 61 -1.74 3.70 -1.00
CA LEU A 61 -2.52 2.77 -0.17
C LEU A 61 -1.73 2.34 1.08
N PHE A 62 -0.43 2.05 0.95
CA PHE A 62 0.42 1.73 2.09
C PHE A 62 0.45 2.87 3.11
N ILE A 63 0.67 4.11 2.64
CA ILE A 63 0.66 5.31 3.48
C ILE A 63 -0.71 5.51 4.13
N ALA A 64 -1.81 5.35 3.40
CA ALA A 64 -3.15 5.47 3.94
C ALA A 64 -3.42 4.44 5.05
N GLY A 65 -2.97 3.20 4.87
CA GLY A 65 -3.04 2.16 5.90
C GLY A 65 -2.25 2.49 7.15
N PHE A 66 -1.03 2.98 6.98
CA PHE A 66 -0.18 3.42 8.08
C PHE A 66 -0.77 4.61 8.84
N LEU A 67 -1.27 5.63 8.12
CA LEU A 67 -1.96 6.78 8.72
C LEU A 67 -3.22 6.35 9.50
N GLY A 68 -4.02 5.47 8.91
CA GLY A 68 -5.19 4.91 9.60
C GLY A 68 -4.81 4.22 10.91
N GLU A 69 -3.67 3.53 10.94
CA GLU A 69 -3.20 2.82 12.13
C GLU A 69 -2.76 3.82 13.22
N LEU A 70 -2.05 4.88 12.84
CA LEU A 70 -1.68 5.96 13.75
C LEU A 70 -2.92 6.68 14.34
N ILE A 71 -3.90 6.99 13.49
CA ILE A 71 -5.15 7.64 13.92
C ILE A 71 -5.91 6.72 14.89
N SER A 72 -6.04 5.43 14.58
CA SER A 72 -6.69 4.44 15.45
C SER A 72 -5.94 4.20 16.77
N ARG A 73 -4.62 4.38 16.78
CA ARG A 73 -3.79 4.28 18.00
C ARG A 73 -3.93 5.51 18.90
N ASN A 74 -4.14 6.68 18.32
CA ASN A 74 -4.29 7.95 19.04
C ASN A 74 -5.74 8.29 19.44
N ALA A 75 -6.70 7.38 19.23
CA ALA A 75 -8.11 7.64 19.52
C ALA A 75 -8.39 7.80 21.04
N PRO A 76 -9.02 8.91 21.48
CA PRO A 76 -9.44 9.07 22.87
C PRO A 76 -10.48 8.00 23.24
N GLY A 77 -10.35 7.39 24.41
CA GLY A 77 -11.21 6.29 24.88
C GLY A 77 -10.72 4.87 24.54
N ARG A 78 -9.57 4.69 23.86
CA ARG A 78 -9.02 3.37 23.55
C ARG A 78 -8.74 2.49 24.78
N ASN A 79 -8.40 3.11 25.91
CA ASN A 79 -8.12 2.44 27.19
C ASN A 79 -9.26 2.59 28.20
N GLU A 80 -10.46 3.03 27.81
CA GLU A 80 -11.61 3.00 28.70
C GLU A 80 -12.04 1.55 28.95
N TYR A 81 -11.67 1.04 30.12
CA TYR A 81 -12.13 -0.25 30.62
C TYR A 81 -13.31 0.00 31.56
N LYS A 82 -14.43 -0.68 31.31
CA LYS A 82 -15.56 -0.68 32.23
C LYS A 82 -15.28 -1.71 33.31
N ILE A 83 -15.04 -1.27 34.54
CA ILE A 83 -14.97 -2.14 35.71
C ILE A 83 -16.41 -2.55 36.03
N THR A 84 -16.77 -3.79 35.75
CA THR A 84 -18.15 -4.30 35.91
C THR A 84 -18.50 -4.60 37.37
N SER A 85 -17.53 -4.88 38.25
CA SER A 85 -17.77 -5.02 39.69
C SER A 85 -16.44 -5.07 40.44
N ILE A 86 -16.35 -4.28 41.51
CA ILE A 86 -15.38 -4.51 42.59
C ILE A 86 -16.13 -5.40 43.60
N ILE A 87 -15.52 -6.54 43.94
CA ILE A 87 -16.02 -7.47 44.97
C ILE A 87 -16.02 -6.77 46.33
#